data_AF-A0A3P8M3J1-F1
#
_entry.id   AF-A0A3P8M3J1-F1
#
_cell.length_a   1.000
_cell.length_b   1.000
_cell.length_c   1.000
_cell.angle_alpha   90.00
_cell.angle_beta   90.00
_cell.angle_gamma   90.00
#
_symmetry.space_group_name_H-M   'P 1'
#
loop_
_entity.id
_entity.type
_entity.pdbx_description
1 polymer ?
#
loop_
_entity_poly.entity_id
_entity_poly.type
_entity_poly.pdbx_seq_one_letter_code
_entity_poly.pdbx_strand_id
1 'polypeptide(L)'
;MASAPAAFLHFTFSQLCQGPTSVMDYLTLCENHSCWLLDAVPPLGHAGPAAQQRFINLVDVLYEKQCRLVLVSECGLPELVAGVEREDIQRTYSRLQQLRQG
;
A
#
# COMPACT_ATOMS: atom_id res chain seq x y z
N MET A 1 -11.37 -22.86 -17.12
CA MET A 1 -11.20 -23.19 -15.68
C MET A 1 -11.11 -21.86 -14.94
N ALA A 2 -12.12 -21.49 -14.15
CA ALA A 2 -12.04 -20.29 -13.32
C ALA A 2 -11.07 -20.57 -12.17
N SER A 3 -10.00 -19.79 -12.07
CA SER A 3 -9.11 -19.78 -10.90
C SER A 3 -9.96 -19.44 -9.67
N ALA A 4 -9.79 -20.20 -8.58
CA ALA A 4 -10.41 -19.85 -7.30
C ALA A 4 -10.01 -18.42 -6.93
N PRO A 5 -10.93 -17.57 -6.41
CA PRO A 5 -10.58 -16.21 -6.04
C PRO A 5 -9.42 -16.25 -5.05
N ALA A 6 -8.33 -15.55 -5.38
CA ALA A 6 -7.19 -15.44 -4.47
C ALA A 6 -7.68 -14.81 -3.16
N ALA A 7 -7.43 -15.48 -2.04
CA ALA A 7 -7.76 -14.92 -0.73
C ALA A 7 -6.92 -13.66 -0.52
N PHE A 8 -7.58 -12.51 -0.39
CA PHE A 8 -6.91 -11.25 -0.11
C PHE A 8 -6.51 -11.20 1.36
N LEU A 9 -5.24 -10.86 1.60
CA LEU A 9 -4.81 -10.41 2.91
C LEU A 9 -5.30 -8.97 3.09
N HIS A 10 -6.27 -8.79 3.97
CA HIS A 10 -6.98 -7.53 4.16
C HIS A 10 -6.54 -6.83 5.45
N PHE A 11 -6.16 -5.55 5.31
CA PHE A 11 -5.96 -4.64 6.43
C PHE A 11 -6.58 -3.27 6.15
N THR A 12 -6.91 -2.53 7.19
CA THR A 12 -7.14 -1.08 7.08
C THR A 12 -5.83 -0.29 7.11
N PHE A 13 -5.85 0.92 6.58
CA PHE A 13 -4.72 1.84 6.67
C PHE A 13 -4.27 2.08 8.11
N SER A 14 -5.21 2.17 9.06
CA SER A 14 -4.88 2.38 10.46
C SER A 14 -4.08 1.21 11.05
N GLN A 15 -4.47 -0.03 10.74
CA GLN A 15 -3.79 -1.24 11.22
C GLN A 15 -2.34 -1.32 10.75
N LEU A 16 -2.07 -1.05 9.47
CA LEU A 16 -0.71 -1.15 8.93
C LEU A 16 0.09 0.14 9.06
N CYS A 17 -0.48 1.29 8.72
CA CYS A 17 0.27 2.54 8.61
C CYS A 17 0.19 3.38 9.88
N GLN A 18 -0.78 3.20 10.77
CA GLN A 18 -0.82 3.90 12.06
C GLN A 18 -0.40 3.01 13.24
N GLY A 19 -0.36 1.69 13.03
CA GLY A 19 0.14 0.70 13.99
C GLY A 19 1.68 0.60 14.07
N PRO A 20 2.19 -0.23 14.99
CA PRO A 20 3.62 -0.46 15.21
C PRO A 20 4.19 -1.50 14.23
N THR A 21 3.99 -1.30 12.93
CA THR A 21 4.52 -2.20 11.89
C THR A 21 5.87 -1.73 11.36
N SER A 22 6.59 -2.66 10.76
CA SER A 22 7.91 -2.48 10.18
C SER A 22 7.97 -3.09 8.77
N VAL A 23 9.06 -2.80 8.06
CA VAL A 23 9.36 -3.41 6.75
C VAL A 23 9.46 -4.94 6.86
N MET A 24 10.00 -5.47 7.96
CA MET A 24 10.13 -6.92 8.15
C MET A 24 8.76 -7.61 8.22
N ASP A 25 7.79 -6.99 8.89
CA ASP A 25 6.43 -7.53 8.97
C ASP A 25 5.82 -7.69 7.58
N TYR A 26 6.00 -6.69 6.72
CA TYR A 26 5.50 -6.73 5.34
C TYR A 26 6.19 -7.82 4.52
N LEU A 27 7.51 -7.95 4.65
CA LEU A 27 8.29 -8.99 3.96
C LEU A 27 7.81 -10.39 4.36
N THR A 28 7.64 -10.66 5.66
CA THR A 28 7.15 -11.94 6.16
C THR A 28 5.74 -12.24 5.67
N LEU A 29 4.83 -11.26 5.67
CA LEU A 29 3.47 -11.46 5.16
C LEU A 29 3.47 -11.77 3.65
N CYS A 30 4.37 -11.16 2.88
CA CYS A 30 4.51 -11.44 1.45
C CYS A 30 4.99 -12.87 1.12
N GLU A 31 5.57 -13.61 2.07
CA GLU A 31 6.02 -15.00 1.85
C GLU A 31 4.84 -15.94 1.57
N ASN A 32 3.68 -15.66 2.18
CA ASN A 32 2.48 -16.51 2.07
C ASN A 32 1.30 -15.80 1.39
N HIS A 33 1.38 -14.49 1.17
CA HIS A 33 0.27 -13.69 0.64
C HIS A 33 0.73 -12.78 -0.50
N SER A 34 0.26 -13.09 -1.72
CA SER A 34 0.57 -12.31 -2.93
C SER A 34 -0.54 -11.34 -3.35
N CYS A 35 -1.68 -11.34 -2.66
CA CYS A 35 -2.84 -10.50 -2.96
C CYS A 35 -3.28 -9.74 -1.73
N TRP A 36 -3.25 -8.41 -1.81
CA TRP A 36 -3.47 -7.53 -0.67
C TRP A 36 -4.64 -6.59 -0.94
N LEU A 37 -5.43 -6.35 0.10
CA LEU A 37 -6.42 -5.29 0.13
C LEU A 37 -6.06 -4.33 1.26
N LEU A 38 -5.83 -3.07 0.92
CA LEU A 38 -5.64 -2.00 1.88
C LEU A 38 -6.84 -1.07 1.86
N ASP A 39 -7.62 -1.11 2.94
CA ASP A 39 -8.90 -0.40 3.06
C ASP A 39 -8.75 0.95 3.79
N ALA A 40 -9.71 1.84 3.55
CA ALA A 40 -9.83 3.15 4.19
C ALA A 40 -8.54 3.98 4.15
N VAL A 41 -7.88 4.06 2.99
CA VAL A 41 -6.67 4.87 2.81
C VAL A 41 -7.05 6.35 2.68
N PRO A 42 -6.68 7.22 3.64
CA PRO A 42 -6.95 8.64 3.54
C PRO A 42 -6.00 9.29 2.52
N PRO A 43 -6.28 10.52 2.06
CA PRO A 43 -5.27 11.36 1.44
C PRO A 43 -4.02 11.40 2.33
N LEU A 44 -2.85 11.02 1.80
CA LEU A 44 -1.65 10.83 2.61
C LEU A 44 -1.16 12.12 3.25
N GLY A 45 -1.46 13.28 2.66
CA GLY A 45 -1.22 14.59 3.27
C GLY A 45 -1.92 14.81 4.62
N HIS A 46 -2.99 14.07 4.90
CA HIS A 46 -3.68 14.09 6.20
C HIS A 46 -3.11 13.07 7.21
N ALA A 47 -2.22 12.17 6.77
CA ALA A 47 -1.57 11.22 7.64
C ALA A 47 -0.31 11.80 8.28
N GLY A 48 0.00 11.40 9.52
CA GLY A 48 1.24 11.80 10.17
C GLY A 48 2.50 11.28 9.46
N PRO A 49 3.67 11.91 9.62
CA PRO A 49 4.89 11.54 8.90
C PRO A 49 5.27 10.07 9.02
N ALA A 50 5.13 9.48 10.21
CA ALA A 50 5.42 8.06 10.43
C ALA A 50 4.49 7.14 9.63
N ALA A 51 3.21 7.51 9.50
CA ALA A 51 2.24 6.73 8.74
C ALA A 51 2.46 6.85 7.23
N GLN A 52 2.81 8.04 6.74
CA GLN A 52 3.24 8.22 5.35
C GLN A 52 4.46 7.33 5.02
N GLN A 53 5.49 7.31 5.88
CA GLN A 53 6.66 6.46 5.66
C GLN A 53 6.28 4.97 5.65
N ARG A 54 5.43 4.52 6.57
CA ARG A 54 4.98 3.13 6.60
C ARG A 54 4.18 2.74 5.37
N PHE A 55 3.36 3.64 4.84
CA PHE A 55 2.66 3.43 3.57
C PHE A 55 3.64 3.32 2.39
N ILE A 56 4.61 4.22 2.30
CA ILE A 56 5.66 4.18 1.27
C ILE A 56 6.43 2.86 1.34
N ASN A 57 6.86 2.48 2.55
CA ASN A 57 7.57 1.21 2.79
C ASN A 57 6.73 -0.01 2.38
N LEU A 58 5.43 0.00 2.68
CA LEU A 58 4.50 -1.06 2.28
C LEU A 58 4.42 -1.16 0.76
N VAL A 59 4.19 -0.05 0.06
CA VAL A 59 4.12 -0.01 -1.42
C VAL A 59 5.42 -0.50 -2.04
N ASP A 60 6.56 -0.09 -1.49
CA ASP A 60 7.88 -0.48 -1.95
C ASP A 60 8.07 -2.00 -1.83
N VAL A 61 7.74 -2.59 -0.69
CA VAL A 61 7.81 -4.05 -0.47
C VAL A 61 6.86 -4.80 -1.40
N LEU A 62 5.59 -4.38 -1.51
CA LEU A 62 4.62 -5.06 -2.36
C LEU A 62 5.02 -5.00 -3.84
N TYR A 63 5.57 -3.88 -4.28
CA TYR A 63 6.12 -3.72 -5.62
C TYR A 63 7.31 -4.65 -5.88
N GLU A 64 8.29 -4.68 -4.97
CA GLU A 64 9.48 -5.54 -5.10
C GLU A 64 9.14 -7.03 -5.05
N LYS A 65 8.14 -7.40 -4.26
CA LYS A 65 7.63 -8.78 -4.16
C LYS A 65 6.61 -9.15 -5.23
N GLN A 66 6.33 -8.23 -6.18
CA GLN A 66 5.37 -8.43 -7.26
C GLN A 66 3.97 -8.86 -6.75
N CYS A 67 3.58 -8.36 -5.59
CA CYS A 67 2.28 -8.60 -5.00
C CYS A 67 1.22 -7.74 -5.70
N ARG A 68 -0.01 -8.25 -5.78
CA ARG A 68 -1.17 -7.46 -6.23
C ARG A 68 -1.71 -6.65 -5.06
N LEU A 69 -2.03 -5.38 -5.30
CA LEU A 69 -2.59 -4.47 -4.31
C LEU A 69 -3.91 -3.87 -4.80
N VAL A 70 -4.98 -4.14 -4.07
CA VAL A 70 -6.24 -3.40 -4.16
C VAL A 70 -6.22 -2.33 -3.07
N LEU A 71 -6.44 -1.09 -3.47
CA LEU A 71 -6.36 0.08 -2.60
C LEU A 71 -7.73 0.77 -2.61
N VAL A 72 -8.37 0.85 -1.44
CA VAL A 72 -9.67 1.50 -1.28
C VAL A 72 -9.44 2.86 -0.62
N SER A 73 -9.82 3.91 -1.34
CA SER A 73 -9.69 5.29 -0.90
C SER A 73 -10.90 6.10 -1.37
N GLU A 74 -11.20 7.18 -0.65
CA GLU A 74 -12.23 8.14 -1.02
C GLU A 74 -11.79 9.05 -2.19
N CYS A 75 -10.51 9.04 -2.55
CA CYS A 75 -9.95 9.87 -3.63
C CYS A 75 -9.14 9.05 -4.66
N GLY A 76 -8.84 9.69 -5.80
CA GLY A 76 -7.99 9.13 -6.84
C GLY A 76 -6.51 9.11 -6.44
N LEU A 77 -5.68 8.37 -7.19
CA LEU A 77 -4.23 8.30 -6.93
C LEU A 77 -3.52 9.67 -6.94
N PRO A 78 -3.81 10.60 -7.87
CA PRO A 78 -3.17 11.92 -7.85
C PRO A 78 -3.47 12.69 -6.56
N GLU A 79 -4.74 12.68 -6.12
CA GLU A 79 -5.16 13.33 -4.89
C GLU A 79 -4.64 12.61 -3.64
N LEU A 80 -4.51 11.29 -3.71
CA LEU A 80 -3.99 10.46 -2.61
C LEU A 80 -2.59 10.88 -2.17
N VAL A 81 -1.72 11.22 -3.13
CA VAL A 81 -0.31 11.59 -2.88
C VAL A 81 -0.09 13.10 -2.82
N ALA A 82 -1.11 13.90 -3.11
CA ALA A 82 -1.00 15.35 -3.11
C ALA A 82 -0.64 15.89 -1.71
N GLY A 83 0.22 16.91 -1.67
CA GLY A 83 0.63 17.58 -0.43
C GLY A 83 1.55 16.76 0.48
N VAL A 84 2.06 15.61 0.03
CA VAL A 84 3.07 14.84 0.76
C VAL A 84 4.46 15.39 0.45
N GLU A 85 5.10 15.99 1.45
CA GLU A 85 6.45 16.57 1.35
C GLU A 85 7.53 15.50 1.62
N ARG A 86 7.64 14.50 0.73
CA ARG A 86 8.66 13.45 0.81
C ARG A 86 9.30 13.22 -0.54
N GLU A 87 10.63 13.12 -0.56
CA GLU A 87 11.41 12.98 -1.81
C GLU A 87 11.06 11.72 -2.61
N ASP A 88 10.64 10.66 -1.92
CA ASP A 88 10.29 9.36 -2.49
C ASP A 88 8.83 9.25 -2.95
N ILE A 89 7.97 10.27 -2.72
CA ILE A 89 6.54 10.15 -3.02
C ILE A 89 6.25 9.93 -4.51
N GLN A 90 7.03 10.56 -5.40
CA GLN A 90 6.85 10.41 -6.84
C GLN A 90 7.19 8.99 -7.32
N ARG A 91 8.17 8.35 -6.66
CA ARG A 91 8.49 6.94 -6.87
C ARG A 91 7.36 6.04 -6.38
N THR A 92 6.80 6.31 -5.20
CA THR A 92 5.65 5.59 -4.65
C THR A 92 4.42 5.72 -5.56
N TYR A 93 4.12 6.92 -6.07
CA TYR A 93 3.03 7.14 -7.02
C TYR A 93 3.20 6.28 -8.29
N SER A 94 4.40 6.26 -8.86
CA SER A 94 4.70 5.48 -10.06
C SER A 94 4.51 3.97 -9.82
N ARG A 95 4.96 3.46 -8.66
CA ARG A 95 4.76 2.06 -8.24
C ARG A 95 3.29 1.72 -8.07
N LEU A 96 2.49 2.59 -7.45
CA LEU A 96 1.04 2.42 -7.30
C LEU A 96 0.34 2.32 -8.66
N GLN A 97 0.75 3.13 -9.65
CA GLN A 97 0.18 3.04 -11.00
C GLN A 97 0.48 1.69 -11.67
N GLN A 98 1.66 1.12 -11.43
CA GLN A 98 2.06 -0.18 -11.99
C GLN A 98 1.36 -1.35 -11.28
N LEU A 99 1.26 -1.30 -9.95
CA LEU A 99 0.56 -2.29 -9.13
C LEU A 99 -0.94 -2.42 -9.47
N ARG A 100 -1.57 -1.35 -9.96
CA ARG A 100 -2.98 -1.37 -10.39
C ARG A 100 -3.22 -2.06 -11.74
N GLN A 101 -2.18 -2.28 -12.53
CA GLN A 101 -2.29 -2.78 -13.91
C GLN A 101 -2.01 -4.28 -14.05
N GLY A 102 -1.55 -4.96 -12.98
CA GLY A 102 -1.28 -6.40 -12.94
C GLY A 102 -2.32 -7.18 -12.14
#